data_AF-A0A7C2A2D8-F1
#
_entry.id   AF-A0A7C2A2D8-F1
#
_cell.length_a   1.000
_cell.length_b   1.000
_cell.length_c   1.000
_cell.angle_alpha   90.00
_cell.angle_beta   90.00
_cell.angle_gamma   90.00
#
_symmetry.space_group_name_H-M   'P 1'
#
loop_
_entity.id
_entity.type
_entity.pdbx_description
1 polymer ?
#
loop_
_entity_poly.entity_id
_entity_poly.type
_entity_poly.pdbx_seq_one_letter_code
_entity_poly.pdbx_strand_id
1 'polypeptide(L)'
;MSGPIVQSSESLCEAFGLTAKRRHQRLAFLAFARSDHQLALKLQDEVITPDVKEIVDLFYDRLMADPESSRFIGSEHRLSHLKETQTGYLLTLGKEFDTEAYFESRLRAGLAHAWVGLPLTTYQCGYHILQNLILSFIKKRVTEEAFEPLLLFLLKIVSLDMSLAIEAYHSAQVEGLMHSLEKMKSRQQQLQERVRIDSLTRVFSRSQILENLTRCIKEARTRGESLSIVMLDIDHFKRINDRYGHQVGDLVLRQVARRFMMAVRDADM
;
A
#
# COMPACT_ATOMS: atom_id res chain seq x y z
N MET A 1 -10.81 8.02 0.58
CA MET A 1 -9.74 8.08 -0.43
C MET A 1 -9.59 6.66 -0.96
N SER A 2 -9.93 6.41 -2.22
CA SER A 2 -9.86 5.07 -2.82
C SER A 2 -8.46 4.86 -3.43
N GLY A 3 -7.83 3.72 -3.13
CA GLY A 3 -6.50 3.36 -3.67
C GLY A 3 -6.51 3.03 -5.18
N PRO A 4 -5.35 3.05 -5.86
CA PRO A 4 -5.23 2.87 -7.32
C PRO A 4 -5.73 1.50 -7.84
N ILE A 5 -5.69 0.43 -7.04
CA ILE A 5 -6.31 -0.88 -7.40
C ILE A 5 -7.80 -0.73 -7.76
N VAL A 6 -8.51 0.26 -7.19
CA VAL A 6 -9.94 0.53 -7.45
C VAL A 6 -10.16 1.58 -8.55
N GLN A 7 -9.08 2.10 -9.17
CA GLN A 7 -9.16 3.07 -10.26
C GLN A 7 -9.05 2.45 -11.66
N SER A 8 -8.78 1.15 -11.77
CA SER A 8 -8.89 0.40 -13.03
C SER A 8 -10.36 0.05 -13.31
N SER A 9 -10.77 -0.01 -14.58
CA SER A 9 -12.11 -0.50 -14.98
C SER A 9 -12.27 -2.02 -14.81
N GLU A 10 -11.25 -2.69 -14.28
CA GLU A 10 -11.16 -4.13 -14.09
C GLU A 10 -11.78 -4.53 -12.75
N SER A 11 -12.29 -5.76 -12.67
CA SER A 11 -12.81 -6.30 -11.41
C SER A 11 -11.66 -6.45 -10.40
N LEU A 12 -11.95 -6.45 -9.09
CA LEU A 12 -10.92 -6.79 -8.11
C LEU A 12 -10.41 -8.22 -8.33
N CYS A 13 -11.27 -9.16 -8.73
CA CYS A 13 -10.81 -10.49 -9.06
C CYS A 13 -9.78 -10.47 -10.20
N GLU A 14 -9.95 -9.63 -11.21
CA GLU A 14 -8.96 -9.43 -12.28
C GLU A 14 -7.68 -8.79 -11.74
N ALA A 15 -7.78 -7.70 -10.97
CA ALA A 15 -6.62 -7.01 -10.39
C ALA A 15 -5.77 -7.90 -9.47
N PHE A 16 -6.40 -8.82 -8.74
CA PHE A 16 -5.75 -9.82 -7.88
C PHE A 16 -5.39 -11.11 -8.62
N GLY A 17 -5.66 -11.19 -9.93
CA GLY A 17 -5.39 -12.38 -10.75
C GLY A 17 -6.19 -13.61 -10.32
N LEU A 18 -7.34 -13.45 -9.67
CA LEU A 18 -8.28 -14.49 -9.26
C LEU A 18 -9.23 -14.84 -10.42
N THR A 19 -8.64 -15.35 -11.50
CA THR A 19 -9.39 -15.95 -12.61
C THR A 19 -10.31 -17.07 -12.14
N ALA A 20 -11.34 -17.41 -12.91
CA ALA A 20 -12.26 -18.52 -12.58
C ALA A 20 -11.51 -19.82 -12.23
N LYS A 21 -10.43 -20.14 -12.95
CA LYS A 21 -9.56 -21.30 -12.67
C LYS A 21 -8.89 -21.20 -11.29
N ARG A 22 -8.33 -20.03 -10.94
CA ARG A 22 -7.66 -19.83 -9.65
C ARG A 22 -8.63 -19.83 -8.48
N ARG A 23 -9.84 -19.26 -8.64
CA ARG A 23 -10.91 -19.35 -7.65
C ARG A 23 -11.27 -20.82 -7.37
N HIS A 24 -11.51 -21.61 -8.42
CA HIS A 24 -11.76 -23.05 -8.29
C HIS A 24 -10.60 -23.80 -7.61
N GLN A 25 -9.35 -23.50 -7.97
CA GLN A 25 -8.18 -24.13 -7.33
C GLN A 25 -8.09 -23.80 -5.85
N ARG A 26 -8.38 -22.55 -5.45
CA ARG A 26 -8.37 -22.14 -4.04
C ARG A 26 -9.48 -22.84 -3.24
N LEU A 27 -10.67 -22.96 -3.80
CA LEU A 27 -11.77 -23.72 -3.20
C LEU A 27 -11.40 -25.21 -3.04
N ALA A 28 -10.80 -25.81 -4.07
CA ALA A 28 -10.33 -27.19 -4.01
C ALA A 28 -9.24 -27.38 -2.94
N PHE A 29 -8.32 -26.44 -2.81
CA PHE A 29 -7.27 -26.46 -1.77
C PHE A 29 -7.84 -26.40 -0.35
N LEU A 30 -8.94 -25.66 -0.16
CA LEU A 30 -9.69 -25.61 1.10
C LEU A 30 -10.71 -26.75 1.26
N ALA A 31 -10.65 -27.76 0.39
CA ALA A 31 -11.53 -28.93 0.39
C ALA A 31 -13.03 -28.59 0.31
N PHE A 32 -13.40 -27.54 -0.43
CA PHE A 32 -14.80 -27.27 -0.73
C PHE A 32 -15.37 -28.30 -1.71
N ALA A 33 -16.55 -28.82 -1.40
CA ALA A 33 -17.31 -29.72 -2.25
C ALA A 33 -18.61 -29.06 -2.71
N ARG A 34 -19.24 -29.60 -3.77
CA ARG A 34 -20.56 -29.09 -4.22
C ARG A 34 -21.62 -29.18 -3.12
N SER A 35 -21.56 -30.20 -2.28
CA SER A 35 -22.45 -30.39 -1.12
C SER A 35 -22.35 -29.27 -0.09
N ASP A 36 -21.23 -28.53 -0.04
CA ASP A 36 -21.07 -27.42 0.90
C ASP A 36 -22.04 -26.26 0.61
N HIS A 37 -22.64 -26.19 -0.59
CA HIS A 37 -23.73 -25.24 -0.86
C HIS A 37 -24.97 -25.48 0.00
N GLN A 38 -25.29 -26.74 0.31
CA GLN A 38 -26.41 -27.06 1.21
C GLN A 38 -26.07 -26.66 2.66
N LEU A 39 -24.81 -26.81 3.06
CA LEU A 39 -24.33 -26.35 4.37
C LEU A 39 -24.34 -24.83 4.47
N ALA A 40 -24.03 -24.12 3.37
CA ALA A 40 -24.14 -22.66 3.29
C ALA A 40 -25.59 -22.18 3.50
N LEU A 41 -26.55 -22.81 2.81
CA LEU A 41 -27.97 -22.52 2.99
C LEU A 41 -28.42 -22.82 4.42
N LYS A 42 -28.04 -23.98 4.96
CA LYS A 42 -28.39 -24.37 6.33
C LYS A 42 -27.79 -23.42 7.38
N LEU A 43 -26.53 -23.01 7.21
CA LEU A 43 -25.90 -22.00 8.08
C LEU A 43 -26.69 -20.68 8.04
N GLN A 44 -27.16 -20.29 6.87
CA GLN A 44 -27.92 -19.05 6.70
C GLN A 44 -29.33 -19.14 7.29
N ASP A 45 -30.05 -20.23 7.03
CA ASP A 45 -31.46 -20.38 7.40
C ASP A 45 -31.63 -20.72 8.89
N GLU A 46 -30.78 -21.60 9.44
CA GLU A 46 -30.91 -22.08 10.81
C GLU A 46 -30.13 -21.26 11.84
N VAL A 47 -29.07 -20.55 11.41
CA VAL A 47 -28.12 -19.91 12.34
C VAL A 47 -27.99 -18.41 12.12
N ILE A 48 -27.56 -17.97 10.93
CA ILE A 48 -27.19 -16.56 10.73
C ILE A 48 -28.44 -15.68 10.61
N THR A 49 -29.35 -15.96 9.68
CA THR A 49 -30.51 -15.08 9.43
C THR A 49 -31.40 -14.89 10.67
N PRO A 50 -31.71 -15.94 11.46
CA PRO A 50 -32.54 -15.78 12.65
C PRO A 50 -31.90 -14.90 13.74
N ASP A 51 -30.57 -14.93 13.87
CA ASP A 51 -29.84 -14.32 14.99
C ASP A 51 -28.85 -13.22 14.55
N VAL A 52 -28.88 -12.77 13.29
CA VAL A 52 -27.83 -11.91 12.72
C VAL A 52 -27.62 -10.64 13.56
N LYS A 53 -28.71 -10.04 14.04
CA LYS A 53 -28.65 -8.85 14.89
C LYS A 53 -27.94 -9.15 16.22
N GLU A 54 -28.30 -10.25 16.88
CA GLU A 54 -27.68 -10.67 18.15
C GLU A 54 -26.19 -11.00 17.97
N ILE A 55 -25.83 -11.71 16.89
CA ILE A 55 -24.44 -12.03 16.56
C ILE A 55 -23.62 -10.74 16.37
N VAL A 56 -24.16 -9.76 15.63
CA VAL A 56 -23.48 -8.48 15.38
C VAL A 56 -23.36 -7.65 16.65
N ASP A 57 -24.41 -7.59 17.47
CA ASP A 57 -24.37 -6.87 18.74
C ASP A 57 -23.29 -7.46 19.67
N LEU A 58 -23.28 -8.78 19.86
CA LEU A 58 -22.27 -9.48 20.66
C LEU A 58 -20.85 -9.32 20.09
N PHE A 59 -20.71 -9.25 18.77
CA PHE A 59 -19.43 -9.02 18.11
C PHE A 59 -18.86 -7.64 18.47
N TYR A 60 -19.67 -6.58 18.36
CA TYR A 60 -19.24 -5.23 18.70
C TYR A 60 -19.06 -5.04 20.20
N ASP A 61 -19.85 -5.70 21.04
CA ASP A 61 -19.65 -5.67 22.49
C ASP A 61 -18.26 -6.23 22.86
N ARG A 62 -17.85 -7.34 22.22
CA ARG A 62 -16.52 -7.93 22.40
C ARG A 62 -15.40 -7.05 21.85
N LEU A 63 -15.59 -6.43 20.68
CA LEU A 63 -14.59 -5.49 20.13
C LEU A 63 -14.44 -4.24 20.99
N MET A 64 -15.54 -3.71 21.53
CA MET A 64 -15.52 -2.51 22.37
C MET A 64 -14.90 -2.75 23.75
N ALA A 65 -14.87 -4.01 24.21
CA ALA A 65 -14.16 -4.39 25.43
C ALA A 65 -12.63 -4.25 25.31
N ASP A 66 -12.09 -4.23 24.08
CA ASP A 66 -10.67 -4.01 23.81
C ASP A 66 -10.35 -2.51 23.55
N PRO A 67 -9.47 -1.87 24.35
CA PRO A 67 -9.12 -0.46 24.16
C PRO A 67 -8.46 -0.12 22.82
N GLU A 68 -7.76 -1.07 22.19
CA GLU A 68 -7.12 -0.84 20.89
C GLU A 68 -8.17 -0.84 19.76
N SER A 69 -9.05 -1.84 19.74
CA SER A 69 -10.12 -2.01 18.76
C SER A 69 -11.15 -0.87 18.83
N SER A 70 -11.55 -0.46 20.03
CA SER A 70 -12.56 0.61 20.24
C SER A 70 -12.16 1.97 19.66
N ARG A 71 -10.86 2.27 19.54
CA ARG A 71 -10.35 3.52 18.94
C ARG A 71 -10.75 3.70 17.48
N PHE A 72 -10.96 2.61 16.74
CA PHE A 72 -11.34 2.65 15.32
C PHE A 72 -12.85 2.83 15.12
N ILE A 73 -13.66 2.38 16.08
CA ILE A 73 -15.13 2.41 16.03
C ILE A 73 -15.66 3.84 16.27
N GLY A 74 -15.02 4.61 17.15
CA GLY A 74 -15.32 6.03 17.32
C GLY A 74 -16.72 6.30 17.91
N SER A 75 -17.58 6.99 17.15
CA SER A 75 -18.89 7.50 17.61
C SER A 75 -20.03 6.50 17.47
N GLU A 76 -21.12 6.71 18.21
CA GLU A 76 -22.34 5.87 18.17
C GLU A 76 -22.95 5.76 16.77
N HIS A 77 -23.02 6.87 16.02
CA HIS A 77 -23.50 6.86 14.63
C HIS A 77 -22.60 6.00 13.73
N ARG A 78 -21.27 6.05 13.91
CA ARG A 78 -20.34 5.20 13.15
C ARG A 78 -20.53 3.73 13.51
N LEU A 79 -20.69 3.43 14.80
CA LEU A 79 -20.98 2.08 15.27
C LEU A 79 -22.26 1.51 14.64
N SER A 80 -23.35 2.29 14.55
CA SER A 80 -24.58 1.84 13.88
C SER A 80 -24.34 1.45 12.42
N HIS A 81 -23.64 2.29 11.67
CA HIS A 81 -23.33 2.01 10.27
C HIS A 81 -22.39 0.80 10.08
N LEU A 82 -21.43 0.64 11.00
CA LEU A 82 -20.55 -0.52 11.04
C LEU A 82 -21.35 -1.81 11.32
N LYS A 83 -22.31 -1.78 12.25
CA LYS A 83 -23.23 -2.89 12.52
C LYS A 83 -24.07 -3.25 11.30
N GLU A 84 -24.60 -2.27 10.57
CA GLU A 84 -25.32 -2.51 9.30
C GLU A 84 -24.43 -3.17 8.25
N THR A 85 -23.21 -2.67 8.09
CA THR A 85 -22.23 -3.23 7.14
C THR A 85 -21.85 -4.67 7.52
N GLN A 86 -21.61 -4.94 8.80
CA GLN A 86 -21.29 -6.27 9.32
C GLN A 86 -22.48 -7.24 9.20
N THR A 87 -23.71 -6.73 9.35
CA THR A 87 -24.95 -7.48 9.08
C THR A 87 -25.01 -7.90 7.62
N GLY A 88 -24.78 -6.96 6.68
CA GLY A 88 -24.72 -7.25 5.25
C GLY A 88 -23.65 -8.30 4.90
N TYR A 89 -22.47 -8.20 5.52
CA TYR A 89 -21.43 -9.23 5.39
C TYR A 89 -21.94 -10.62 5.82
N LEU A 90 -22.50 -10.74 7.03
CA LEU A 90 -22.97 -12.02 7.58
C LEU A 90 -24.10 -12.64 6.75
N LEU A 91 -25.04 -11.82 6.26
CA LEU A 91 -26.15 -12.30 5.42
C LEU A 91 -25.70 -12.84 4.06
N THR A 92 -24.45 -12.60 3.66
CA THR A 92 -23.83 -13.19 2.47
C THR A 92 -22.84 -14.31 2.80
N LEU A 93 -22.51 -14.56 4.07
CA LEU A 93 -21.46 -15.51 4.47
C LEU A 93 -21.74 -16.92 3.94
N GLY A 94 -20.85 -17.44 3.10
CA GLY A 94 -21.01 -18.75 2.45
C GLY A 94 -22.03 -18.82 1.31
N LYS A 95 -22.88 -17.81 1.10
CA LYS A 95 -23.83 -17.81 -0.03
C LYS A 95 -23.06 -17.66 -1.33
N GLU A 96 -23.26 -18.60 -2.26
CA GLU A 96 -22.62 -18.54 -3.58
C GLU A 96 -21.10 -18.34 -3.50
N PHE A 97 -20.47 -19.04 -2.54
CA PHE A 97 -19.05 -18.87 -2.19
C PHE A 97 -18.08 -19.13 -3.34
N ASP A 98 -18.53 -19.73 -4.44
CA ASP A 98 -17.77 -20.06 -5.64
C ASP A 98 -17.91 -19.02 -6.77
N THR A 99 -18.73 -17.99 -6.57
CA THR A 99 -18.96 -16.93 -7.55
C THR A 99 -17.91 -15.82 -7.49
N GLU A 100 -17.75 -15.09 -8.60
CA GLU A 100 -16.91 -13.90 -8.62
C GLU A 100 -17.40 -12.81 -7.66
N ALA A 101 -18.72 -12.62 -7.59
CA ALA A 101 -19.34 -11.61 -6.73
C ALA A 101 -19.02 -11.84 -5.24
N TYR A 102 -18.95 -13.10 -4.81
CA TYR A 102 -18.53 -13.43 -3.46
C TYR A 102 -17.08 -13.00 -3.20
N PHE A 103 -16.16 -13.38 -4.08
CA PHE A 103 -14.73 -13.04 -3.96
C PHE A 103 -14.50 -11.53 -3.99
N GLU A 104 -15.16 -10.80 -4.90
CA GLU A 104 -15.18 -9.33 -4.98
C GLU A 104 -15.55 -8.71 -3.63
N SER A 105 -16.64 -9.18 -3.02
CA SER A 105 -17.12 -8.68 -1.74
C SER A 105 -16.06 -8.85 -0.63
N ARG A 106 -15.40 -10.01 -0.57
CA ARG A 106 -14.38 -10.30 0.45
C ARG A 106 -13.08 -9.52 0.24
N LEU A 107 -12.66 -9.33 -1.01
CA LEU A 107 -11.52 -8.47 -1.34
C LEU A 107 -11.80 -7.01 -0.93
N ARG A 108 -13.00 -6.48 -1.20
CA ARG A 108 -13.40 -5.12 -0.79
C ARG A 108 -13.33 -4.94 0.71
N ALA A 109 -13.76 -5.93 1.49
CA ALA A 109 -13.64 -5.90 2.93
C ALA A 109 -12.17 -5.76 3.36
N GLY A 110 -11.26 -6.55 2.80
CA GLY A 110 -9.82 -6.46 3.09
C GLY A 110 -9.22 -5.10 2.75
N LEU A 111 -9.54 -4.55 1.57
CA LEU A 111 -9.11 -3.21 1.15
C LEU A 111 -9.63 -2.11 2.08
N ALA A 112 -10.90 -2.16 2.47
CA ALA A 112 -11.50 -1.18 3.35
C ALA A 112 -10.78 -1.10 4.70
N HIS A 113 -10.46 -2.25 5.29
CA HIS A 113 -9.72 -2.30 6.56
C HIS A 113 -8.28 -1.79 6.42
N ALA A 114 -7.59 -2.09 5.31
CA ALA A 114 -6.27 -1.54 5.03
C ALA A 114 -6.30 -0.01 4.91
N TRP A 115 -7.30 0.55 4.23
CA TRP A 115 -7.41 2.00 4.01
C TRP A 115 -7.78 2.78 5.28
N VAL A 116 -8.57 2.17 6.17
CA VAL A 116 -8.84 2.76 7.50
C VAL A 116 -7.62 2.65 8.43
N GLY A 117 -6.61 1.85 8.04
CA GLY A 117 -5.39 1.66 8.83
C GLY A 117 -5.62 0.76 10.04
N LEU A 118 -6.62 -0.13 10.00
CA LEU A 118 -6.82 -1.11 11.06
C LEU A 118 -5.61 -2.05 11.11
N PRO A 119 -4.99 -2.30 12.29
CA PRO A 119 -3.92 -3.27 12.40
C PRO A 119 -4.38 -4.64 11.92
N LEU A 120 -3.54 -5.32 11.13
CA LEU A 120 -3.88 -6.64 10.59
C LEU A 120 -4.26 -7.61 11.71
N THR A 121 -3.50 -7.61 12.82
CA THR A 121 -3.74 -8.43 14.01
C THR A 121 -5.14 -8.23 14.59
N THR A 122 -5.57 -6.97 14.76
CA THR A 122 -6.92 -6.63 15.21
C THR A 122 -7.97 -7.17 14.24
N TYR A 123 -7.72 -7.07 12.93
CA TYR A 123 -8.61 -7.60 11.92
C TYR A 123 -8.73 -9.14 12.00
N GLN A 124 -7.61 -9.86 12.20
CA GLN A 124 -7.64 -11.32 12.38
C GLN A 124 -8.37 -11.73 13.66
N CYS A 125 -8.18 -10.99 14.75
CA CYS A 125 -8.93 -11.19 15.99
C CYS A 125 -10.43 -11.00 15.77
N GLY A 126 -10.85 -10.05 14.92
CA GLY A 126 -12.24 -9.90 14.49
C GLY A 126 -12.82 -11.16 13.86
N TYR A 127 -12.11 -11.78 12.91
CA TYR A 127 -12.52 -13.06 12.33
C TYR A 127 -12.63 -14.17 13.39
N HIS A 128 -11.67 -14.26 14.32
CA HIS A 128 -11.71 -15.24 15.40
C HIS A 128 -12.91 -15.04 16.34
N ILE A 129 -13.21 -13.80 16.72
CA ILE A 129 -14.38 -13.47 17.55
C ILE A 129 -15.66 -13.89 16.81
N LEU A 130 -15.80 -13.51 15.55
CA LEU A 130 -16.97 -13.80 14.74
C LEU A 130 -17.17 -15.30 14.55
N GLN A 131 -16.10 -16.05 14.24
CA GLN A 131 -16.14 -17.50 14.11
C GLN A 131 -16.61 -18.18 15.40
N ASN A 132 -16.08 -17.80 16.56
CA ASN A 132 -16.50 -18.37 17.84
C ASN A 132 -17.95 -18.03 18.20
N LEU A 133 -18.41 -16.81 17.86
CA LEU A 133 -19.80 -16.44 18.02
C LEU A 133 -20.68 -17.34 17.15
N ILE A 134 -20.43 -17.41 15.84
CA ILE A 134 -21.22 -18.24 14.92
C ILE A 134 -21.21 -19.70 15.39
N LEU A 135 -20.07 -20.24 15.82
CA LEU A 135 -19.99 -21.61 16.36
C LEU A 135 -20.87 -21.82 17.59
N SER A 136 -20.94 -20.83 18.50
CA SER A 136 -21.85 -20.91 19.66
C SER A 136 -23.33 -20.94 19.25
N PHE A 137 -23.70 -20.20 18.20
CA PHE A 137 -25.06 -20.21 17.64
C PHE A 137 -25.34 -21.51 16.86
N ILE A 138 -24.37 -22.07 16.14
CA ILE A 138 -24.49 -23.41 15.54
C ILE A 138 -24.84 -24.41 16.65
N LYS A 139 -24.05 -24.46 17.72
CA LYS A 139 -24.28 -25.38 18.86
C LYS A 139 -25.68 -25.21 19.49
N LYS A 140 -26.21 -23.99 19.50
CA LYS A 140 -27.53 -23.65 20.07
C LYS A 140 -28.69 -24.04 19.15
N ARG A 141 -28.51 -23.96 17.83
CA ARG A 141 -29.60 -24.00 16.84
C ARG A 141 -29.77 -25.34 16.14
N VAL A 142 -28.69 -26.09 15.93
CA VAL A 142 -28.73 -27.28 15.08
C VAL A 142 -28.69 -28.57 15.89
N THR A 143 -29.13 -29.67 15.25
CA THR A 143 -29.05 -31.02 15.82
C THR A 143 -27.60 -31.47 15.96
N GLU A 144 -27.34 -32.44 16.84
CA GLU A 144 -25.98 -33.00 17.01
C GLU A 144 -25.41 -33.56 15.69
N GLU A 145 -26.24 -34.21 14.88
CA GLU A 145 -25.86 -34.73 13.55
C GLU A 145 -25.42 -33.63 12.57
N ALA A 146 -26.02 -32.44 12.68
CA ALA A 146 -25.71 -31.31 11.82
C ALA A 146 -24.52 -30.47 12.31
N PHE A 147 -24.09 -30.66 13.56
CA PHE A 147 -23.08 -29.82 14.20
C PHE A 147 -21.71 -29.94 13.52
N GLU A 148 -21.20 -31.17 13.36
CA GLU A 148 -19.87 -31.41 12.78
C GLU A 148 -19.77 -30.92 11.32
N PRO A 149 -20.72 -31.24 10.41
CA PRO A 149 -20.69 -30.70 9.05
C PRO A 149 -20.69 -29.17 8.99
N LEU A 150 -21.50 -28.50 9.82
CA LEU A 150 -21.56 -27.04 9.87
C LEU A 150 -20.30 -26.42 10.50
N LEU A 151 -19.71 -27.05 11.51
CA LEU A 151 -18.43 -26.64 12.07
C LEU A 151 -17.32 -26.72 11.01
N LEU A 152 -17.22 -27.84 10.29
CA LEU A 152 -16.23 -28.00 9.23
C LEU A 152 -16.46 -26.98 8.10
N PHE A 153 -17.71 -26.76 7.70
CA PHE A 153 -18.04 -25.73 6.72
C PHE A 153 -17.67 -24.33 7.20
N LEU A 154 -17.97 -23.99 8.46
CA LEU A 154 -17.60 -22.71 9.07
C LEU A 154 -16.09 -22.50 9.05
N LEU A 155 -15.31 -23.53 9.36
CA LEU A 155 -13.84 -23.48 9.29
C LEU A 155 -13.36 -23.20 7.86
N LYS A 156 -13.93 -23.86 6.85
CA LYS A 156 -13.57 -23.65 5.44
C LYS A 156 -13.91 -22.22 4.98
N ILE A 157 -15.13 -21.75 5.25
CA ILE A 157 -15.60 -20.45 4.76
C ILE A 157 -14.90 -19.28 5.45
N VAL A 158 -14.65 -19.37 6.75
CA VAL A 158 -13.86 -18.35 7.46
C VAL A 158 -12.41 -18.36 6.97
N SER A 159 -11.83 -19.53 6.69
CA SER A 159 -10.48 -19.63 6.12
C SER A 159 -10.40 -19.01 4.70
N LEU A 160 -11.41 -19.23 3.86
CA LEU A 160 -11.50 -18.60 2.54
C LEU A 160 -11.56 -17.07 2.68
N ASP A 161 -12.52 -16.56 3.45
CA ASP A 161 -12.73 -15.13 3.62
C ASP A 161 -11.48 -14.45 4.21
N MET A 162 -10.86 -15.09 5.21
CA MET A 162 -9.62 -14.59 5.81
C MET A 162 -8.47 -14.55 4.78
N SER A 163 -8.32 -15.58 3.94
CA SER A 163 -7.27 -15.61 2.92
C SER A 163 -7.42 -14.46 1.92
N LEU A 164 -8.65 -14.16 1.48
CA LEU A 164 -8.96 -13.08 0.55
C LEU A 164 -8.75 -11.71 1.20
N ALA A 165 -9.20 -11.56 2.45
CA ALA A 165 -9.04 -10.33 3.21
C ALA A 165 -7.56 -9.99 3.45
N ILE A 166 -6.74 -10.99 3.82
CA ILE A 166 -5.28 -10.82 4.02
C ILE A 166 -4.59 -10.45 2.71
N GLU A 167 -4.92 -11.14 1.61
CA GLU A 167 -4.33 -10.87 0.29
C GLU A 167 -4.62 -9.44 -0.18
N ALA A 168 -5.88 -9.01 -0.03
CA ALA A 168 -6.31 -7.64 -0.30
C ALA A 168 -5.59 -6.62 0.59
N TYR A 169 -5.53 -6.89 1.89
CA TYR A 169 -4.91 -6.00 2.86
C TYR A 169 -3.41 -5.78 2.57
N HIS A 170 -2.66 -6.86 2.34
CA HIS A 170 -1.23 -6.76 2.04
C HIS A 170 -0.98 -6.06 0.72
N SER A 171 -1.78 -6.32 -0.30
CA SER A 171 -1.61 -5.67 -1.61
C SER A 171 -1.79 -4.15 -1.49
N ALA A 172 -2.79 -3.69 -0.73
CA ALA A 172 -2.97 -2.27 -0.45
C ALA A 172 -1.80 -1.65 0.35
N GLN A 173 -1.22 -2.37 1.31
CA GLN A 173 -0.04 -1.88 2.05
C GLN A 173 1.20 -1.78 1.15
N VAL A 174 1.45 -2.81 0.33
CA VAL A 174 2.59 -2.84 -0.59
C VAL A 174 2.48 -1.70 -1.61
N GLU A 175 1.29 -1.48 -2.14
CA GLU A 175 1.03 -0.35 -3.06
C GLU A 175 1.28 1.00 -2.39
N GLY A 176 0.78 1.20 -1.16
CA GLY A 176 1.04 2.43 -0.40
C GLY A 176 2.52 2.66 -0.12
N LEU A 177 3.28 1.59 0.15
CA LEU A 177 4.72 1.64 0.32
C LEU A 177 5.45 1.98 -0.99
N MET A 178 5.08 1.35 -2.10
CA MET A 178 5.64 1.62 -3.43
C MET A 178 5.44 3.09 -3.83
N HIS A 179 4.23 3.61 -3.66
CA HIS A 179 3.94 5.01 -3.95
C HIS A 179 4.76 5.97 -3.08
N SER A 180 4.93 5.64 -1.79
CA SER A 180 5.77 6.42 -0.88
C SER A 180 7.25 6.41 -1.30
N LEU A 181 7.77 5.25 -1.74
CA LEU A 181 9.13 5.10 -2.25
C LEU A 181 9.35 5.90 -3.54
N GLU A 182 8.40 5.88 -4.47
CA GLU A 182 8.45 6.67 -5.70
C GLU A 182 8.49 8.17 -5.40
N LYS A 183 7.62 8.63 -4.50
CA LYS A 183 7.60 10.03 -4.06
C LYS A 183 8.90 10.44 -3.40
N MET A 184 9.50 9.58 -2.57
CA MET A 184 10.82 9.82 -1.98
C MET A 184 11.92 9.89 -3.04
N LYS A 185 11.95 8.97 -4.01
CA LYS A 185 12.91 8.99 -5.12
C LYS A 185 12.78 10.25 -5.97
N SER A 186 11.56 10.65 -6.32
CA SER A 186 11.30 11.88 -7.07
C SER A 186 11.78 13.11 -6.30
N ARG A 187 11.50 13.19 -5.00
CA ARG A 187 11.99 14.30 -4.16
C ARG A 187 13.51 14.30 -4.04
N GLN A 188 14.14 13.13 -3.93
CA GLN A 188 15.60 13.00 -3.93
C GLN A 188 16.20 13.48 -5.25
N GLN A 189 15.63 13.10 -6.39
CA GLN A 189 16.06 13.57 -7.71
C GLN A 189 15.90 15.09 -7.83
N GLN A 190 14.77 15.66 -7.40
CA GLN A 190 14.57 17.11 -7.40
C GLN A 190 15.58 17.84 -6.50
N LEU A 191 15.94 17.27 -5.35
CA LEU A 191 16.99 17.84 -4.48
C LEU A 191 18.37 17.74 -5.14
N GLN A 192 18.70 16.63 -5.78
CA GLN A 192 19.94 16.48 -6.55
C GLN A 192 20.01 17.49 -7.70
N GLU A 193 18.91 17.67 -8.44
CA GLU A 193 18.79 18.65 -9.52
C GLU A 193 18.87 20.10 -9.00
N ARG A 194 18.43 20.37 -7.78
CA ARG A 194 18.57 21.70 -7.16
C ARG A 194 20.01 22.04 -6.77
N VAL A 195 20.93 21.08 -6.79
CA VAL A 195 22.38 21.28 -6.57
C VAL A 195 23.15 21.24 -7.89
N ARG A 196 22.56 21.76 -8.98
CA ARG A 196 23.26 21.97 -10.25
C ARG A 196 24.21 23.16 -10.24
N ILE A 197 23.96 24.13 -9.38
CA ILE A 197 24.69 25.40 -9.31
C ILE A 197 25.35 25.50 -7.93
N ASP A 198 26.65 25.79 -7.90
CA ASP A 198 27.38 26.12 -6.69
C ASP A 198 26.78 27.37 -6.03
N SER A 199 26.41 27.27 -4.75
CA SER A 199 25.66 28.32 -4.07
C SER A 199 26.49 29.60 -3.85
N LEU A 200 27.81 29.46 -3.77
CA LEU A 200 28.74 30.57 -3.55
C LEU A 200 29.00 31.32 -4.86
N THR A 201 29.42 30.61 -5.90
CA THR A 201 29.93 31.17 -7.15
C THR A 201 28.90 31.28 -8.27
N ARG A 202 27.76 30.57 -8.13
CA ARG A 202 26.67 30.46 -9.12
C ARG A 202 27.06 29.82 -10.45
N VAL A 203 28.22 29.17 -10.53
CA VAL A 203 28.63 28.31 -11.66
C VAL A 203 28.12 26.89 -11.47
N PHE A 204 28.27 26.03 -12.47
CA PHE A 204 27.91 24.62 -12.32
C PHE A 204 28.67 23.95 -11.18
N SER A 205 27.94 23.18 -10.37
CA SER A 205 28.54 22.37 -9.32
C SER A 205 29.45 21.32 -9.96
N ARG A 206 30.41 20.80 -9.19
CA ARG A 206 31.30 19.72 -9.65
C ARG A 206 30.53 18.55 -10.28
N SER A 207 29.40 18.16 -9.70
CA SER A 207 28.56 17.10 -10.23
C SER A 207 28.02 17.43 -11.62
N GLN A 208 27.52 18.65 -11.83
CA GLN A 208 27.01 19.11 -13.12
C GLN A 208 28.12 19.21 -14.18
N ILE A 209 29.32 19.66 -13.79
CA ILE A 209 30.49 19.71 -14.68
C ILE A 209 30.86 18.29 -15.16
N LEU A 210 30.88 17.29 -14.26
CA LEU A 210 31.21 15.91 -14.62
C LEU A 210 30.15 15.27 -15.53
N GLU A 211 28.87 15.57 -15.30
CA GLU A 211 27.78 15.14 -16.18
C GLU A 211 27.89 15.75 -17.58
N ASN A 212 28.13 17.07 -17.67
CA ASN A 212 28.35 17.76 -18.96
C ASN A 212 29.57 17.18 -19.68
N LEU A 213 30.68 17.00 -18.96
CA LEU A 213 31.89 16.42 -19.53
C LEU A 213 31.65 15.00 -20.09
N THR A 214 30.91 14.16 -19.37
CA THR A 214 30.55 12.81 -19.83
C THR A 214 29.73 12.85 -21.12
N ARG A 215 28.84 13.83 -21.25
CA ARG A 215 28.05 14.07 -22.48
C ARG A 215 28.96 14.51 -23.63
N CYS A 216 29.81 15.51 -23.41
CA CYS A 216 30.75 16.02 -24.41
C CYS A 216 31.70 14.93 -24.92
N ILE A 217 32.21 14.06 -24.05
CA ILE A 217 33.07 12.92 -24.43
C ILE A 217 32.33 11.97 -25.38
N LYS A 218 31.06 11.65 -25.10
CA LYS A 218 30.25 10.76 -25.95
C LYS A 218 29.96 11.40 -27.31
N GLU A 219 29.63 12.69 -27.33
CA GLU A 219 29.35 13.43 -28.55
C GLU A 219 30.59 13.55 -29.44
N ALA A 220 31.73 13.96 -28.88
CA ALA A 220 33.00 14.05 -29.59
C ALA A 220 33.40 12.69 -30.20
N ARG A 221 33.26 11.60 -29.42
CA ARG A 221 33.52 10.24 -29.92
C ARG A 221 32.60 9.84 -31.07
N THR A 222 31.32 10.23 -31.01
CA THR A 222 30.33 9.90 -32.05
C THR A 222 30.59 10.70 -33.33
N ARG A 223 31.03 11.96 -33.20
CA ARG A 223 31.32 12.85 -34.33
C ARG A 223 32.74 12.69 -34.89
N GLY A 224 33.61 11.93 -34.22
CA GLY A 224 35.02 11.83 -34.57
C GLY A 224 35.81 13.12 -34.32
N GLU A 225 35.31 13.99 -33.44
CA GLU A 225 35.92 15.27 -33.10
C GLU A 225 36.86 15.13 -31.90
N SER A 226 37.86 16.02 -31.81
CA SER A 226 38.75 16.10 -30.65
C SER A 226 38.13 16.97 -29.55
N LEU A 227 38.16 16.49 -28.30
CA LEU A 227 37.71 17.23 -27.12
C LEU A 227 38.92 17.61 -26.26
N SER A 228 39.00 18.88 -25.85
CA SER A 228 40.01 19.40 -24.93
C SER A 228 39.36 19.84 -23.62
N ILE A 229 40.04 19.61 -22.49
CA ILE A 229 39.60 20.03 -21.16
C ILE A 229 40.65 20.97 -20.58
N VAL A 230 40.22 22.09 -20.02
CA VAL A 230 41.09 23.05 -19.34
C VAL A 230 40.72 23.09 -17.86
N MET A 231 41.72 22.90 -16.99
CA MET A 231 41.58 23.02 -15.55
C MET A 231 42.39 24.23 -15.08
N LEU A 232 41.74 25.12 -14.32
CA LEU A 232 42.32 26.38 -13.86
C LEU A 232 42.25 26.44 -12.33
N ASP A 233 43.31 26.94 -11.69
CA ASP A 233 43.37 27.19 -10.25
C ASP A 233 43.67 28.67 -9.99
N ILE A 234 43.22 29.20 -8.85
CA ILE A 234 43.51 30.58 -8.45
C ILE A 234 44.80 30.57 -7.63
N ASP A 235 45.88 31.04 -8.25
CA ASP A 235 47.18 31.11 -7.60
C ASP A 235 47.12 31.86 -6.27
N HIS A 236 47.78 31.28 -5.26
CA HIS A 236 47.94 31.86 -3.93
C HIS A 236 46.63 32.20 -3.19
N PHE A 237 45.48 31.63 -3.57
CA PHE A 237 44.18 31.93 -2.95
C PHE A 237 44.17 31.76 -1.42
N LYS A 238 44.89 30.77 -0.89
CA LYS A 238 45.05 30.56 0.55
C LYS A 238 45.60 31.79 1.29
N ARG A 239 46.57 32.51 0.69
CA ARG A 239 47.13 33.74 1.30
C ARG A 239 46.10 34.86 1.42
N ILE A 240 45.10 34.90 0.53
CA ILE A 240 44.00 35.86 0.60
C ILE A 240 43.11 35.52 1.80
N ASN A 241 42.73 34.25 1.94
CA ASN A 241 41.96 33.78 3.10
C ASN A 241 42.69 34.04 4.42
N ASP A 242 43.98 33.71 4.49
CA ASP A 242 44.78 33.84 5.71
C ASP A 242 44.97 35.31 6.12
N ARG A 243 45.04 36.25 5.15
CA ARG A 243 45.28 37.67 5.40
C ARG A 243 44.00 38.49 5.62
N TYR A 244 42.92 38.15 4.92
CA TYR A 244 41.70 38.97 4.86
C TYR A 244 40.44 38.24 5.34
N GLY A 245 40.57 36.96 5.72
CA GLY A 245 39.46 36.13 6.18
C GLY A 245 38.66 35.50 5.03
N HIS A 246 37.96 34.41 5.36
CA HIS A 246 37.20 33.62 4.39
C HIS A 246 36.07 34.40 3.68
N GLN A 247 35.43 35.37 4.35
CA GLN A 247 34.40 36.19 3.72
C GLN A 247 34.93 37.00 2.52
N VAL A 248 36.17 37.49 2.62
CA VAL A 248 36.83 38.20 1.51
C VAL A 248 37.23 37.20 0.42
N GLY A 249 37.69 36.01 0.79
CA GLY A 249 37.93 34.91 -0.13
C GLY A 249 36.69 34.54 -0.96
N ASP A 250 35.54 34.44 -0.31
CA ASP A 250 34.24 34.16 -0.95
C ASP A 250 33.87 35.23 -2.00
N LEU A 251 34.13 36.50 -1.69
CA LEU A 251 33.94 37.60 -2.64
C LEU A 251 34.87 37.49 -3.86
N VAL A 252 36.13 37.10 -3.64
CA VAL A 252 37.09 36.85 -4.71
C VAL A 252 36.62 35.70 -5.59
N LEU A 253 36.18 34.57 -5.00
CA LEU A 253 35.66 33.42 -5.75
C LEU A 253 34.44 33.80 -6.60
N ARG A 254 33.47 34.54 -6.06
CA ARG A 254 32.33 35.06 -6.81
C ARG A 254 32.76 35.91 -8.00
N GLN A 255 33.71 36.81 -7.81
CA GLN A 255 34.14 37.73 -8.84
C GLN A 255 34.93 37.03 -9.94
N VAL A 256 35.78 36.06 -9.57
CA VAL A 256 36.51 35.23 -10.52
C VAL A 256 35.54 34.40 -11.36
N ALA A 257 34.60 33.70 -10.71
CA ALA A 257 33.56 32.93 -11.38
C ALA A 257 32.75 33.79 -12.37
N ARG A 258 32.33 34.99 -11.95
CA ARG A 258 31.61 35.93 -12.81
C ARG A 258 32.42 36.34 -14.04
N ARG A 259 33.70 36.63 -13.88
CA ARG A 259 34.59 37.00 -15.00
C ARG A 259 34.78 35.85 -15.97
N PHE A 260 34.89 34.61 -15.48
CA PHE A 260 34.96 33.43 -16.32
C PHE A 260 33.67 33.22 -17.13
N MET A 261 32.50 33.32 -16.50
CA MET A 261 31.22 33.19 -17.21
C MET A 261 31.02 34.24 -18.31
N MET A 262 31.63 35.43 -18.19
CA MET A 262 31.59 36.45 -19.24
C MET A 262 32.57 36.21 -20.39
N ALA A 263 33.60 35.39 -20.17
CA ALA A 263 34.66 35.13 -21.15
C ALA A 263 34.44 33.82 -21.92
N VAL A 264 33.62 32.91 -21.39
CA VAL A 264 33.36 31.56 -21.91
C VAL A 264 31.98 31.55 -22.58
N ARG A 265 31.81 30.79 -23.67
CA ARG A 265 30.50 30.66 -24.35
C ARG A 265 29.58 29.78 -23.50
N ASP A 266 28.26 29.98 -23.61
CA ASP A 266 27.29 29.15 -22.89
C ASP A 266 27.42 27.64 -23.20
N ALA A 267 27.90 27.30 -24.40
CA ALA A 267 28.14 25.92 -24.83
C ALA A 267 29.42 25.29 -24.26
N ASP A 268 30.32 26.10 -23.69
CA ASP A 268 31.63 25.69 -23.16
C ASP A 268 31.59 25.49 -21.62
N MET A 269 30.41 25.63 -20.98
CA MET A 269 30.19 25.43 -19.53
C MET A 269 29.55 24.08 -19.18
#